data_AF-E1KVJ5-F1
#
_entry.id   AF-E1KVJ5-F1
#
_cell.length_a   1.000
_cell.length_b   1.000
_cell.length_c   1.000
_cell.angle_alpha   90.00
_cell.angle_beta   90.00
_cell.angle_gamma   90.00
#
_symmetry.space_group_name_H-M   'P 1'
#
loop_
_entity.id
_entity.type
_entity.pdbx_description
1 polymer ?
#
loop_
_entity_poly.entity_id
_entity_poly.type
_entity_poly.pdbx_seq_one_letter_code
_entity_poly.pdbx_strand_id
1 'polypeptide(L)'
;MKNTDIVLNHKIFNEKINKIENDEKTRVFCKHDFSHLMDVARICYIINLEENLNIDKDLIYVTALLHDLGRADEVDTGIDHSILSQEIAKEILKDLNFDDISKQRIINAIKNHRTKEKNDDRFIEIFYKADKLSRMCFRCPARSICNWSEEKKNKTVIY
;
A
#
# COMPACT_ATOMS: atom_id res chain seq x y z
N MET A 1 5.93 -1.98 -17.01
CA MET A 1 6.65 -2.08 -15.71
C MET A 1 6.65 -3.56 -15.43
N LYS A 2 7.72 -4.27 -15.77
CA LYS A 2 7.67 -5.73 -15.97
C LYS A 2 7.25 -6.45 -14.69
N ASN A 3 7.76 -6.05 -13.53
CA ASN A 3 7.43 -6.71 -12.26
C ASN A 3 6.00 -6.40 -11.83
N THR A 4 5.54 -5.17 -12.01
CA THR A 4 4.14 -4.76 -11.81
C THR A 4 3.19 -5.59 -12.67
N ASP A 5 3.52 -5.76 -13.95
CA ASP A 5 2.70 -6.55 -14.88
C ASP A 5 2.63 -8.03 -14.46
N ILE A 6 3.71 -8.59 -13.89
CA ILE A 6 3.72 -9.93 -13.29
C ILE A 6 2.79 -9.97 -12.06
N VAL A 7 2.88 -9.02 -11.14
CA VAL A 7 2.02 -8.97 -9.94
C VAL A 7 0.54 -8.90 -10.31
N LEU A 8 0.17 -8.07 -11.29
CA LEU A 8 -1.22 -7.93 -11.75
C LEU A 8 -1.80 -9.26 -12.30
N ASN A 9 -0.96 -10.12 -12.87
CA ASN A 9 -1.36 -11.43 -13.38
C ASN A 9 -1.10 -12.56 -12.37
N HIS A 10 -0.57 -12.25 -11.18
CA HIS A 10 -0.21 -13.26 -10.19
C HIS A 10 -1.45 -13.82 -9.50
N LYS A 11 -1.54 -15.15 -9.37
CA LYS A 11 -2.69 -15.83 -8.78
C LYS A 11 -2.95 -15.39 -7.33
N ILE A 12 -1.92 -15.42 -6.48
CA ILE A 12 -2.03 -15.00 -5.07
C ILE A 12 -2.51 -13.54 -4.95
N PHE A 13 -1.96 -12.62 -5.75
CA PHE A 13 -2.38 -11.22 -5.73
C PHE A 13 -3.89 -11.12 -6.03
N ASN A 14 -4.33 -11.73 -7.12
CA ASN A 14 -5.73 -11.69 -7.55
C ASN A 14 -6.67 -12.35 -6.52
N GLU A 15 -6.28 -13.48 -5.92
CA GLU A 15 -7.08 -14.11 -4.85
C GLU A 15 -7.23 -13.19 -3.64
N LYS A 16 -6.15 -12.55 -3.18
CA LYS A 16 -6.16 -11.69 -2.00
C LYS A 16 -6.91 -10.39 -2.23
N ILE A 17 -6.68 -9.70 -3.36
CA ILE A 17 -7.38 -8.44 -3.64
C ILE A 17 -8.88 -8.66 -3.87
N ASN A 18 -9.28 -9.74 -4.56
CA ASN A 18 -10.69 -10.07 -4.74
C ASN A 18 -11.39 -10.37 -3.41
N LYS A 19 -10.69 -11.02 -2.46
CA LYS A 19 -11.23 -11.25 -1.12
C LYS A 19 -11.41 -9.93 -0.36
N ILE A 20 -10.40 -9.05 -0.37
CA ILE A 20 -10.50 -7.71 0.27
C ILE A 20 -11.68 -6.93 -0.31
N GLU A 21 -11.80 -6.85 -1.63
CA GLU A 21 -12.88 -6.14 -2.29
C GLU A 21 -14.25 -6.72 -1.95
N ASN A 22 -14.36 -8.04 -1.85
CA ASN A 22 -15.58 -8.71 -1.43
C ASN A 22 -15.96 -8.39 0.02
N ASP A 23 -15.00 -8.49 0.94
CA ASP A 23 -15.22 -8.28 2.36
C ASP A 23 -15.53 -6.80 2.67
N GLU A 24 -15.07 -5.89 1.82
CA GLU A 24 -15.30 -4.44 1.93
C GLU A 24 -16.47 -3.91 1.07
N LYS A 25 -17.29 -4.79 0.45
CA LYS A 25 -18.44 -4.36 -0.39
C LYS A 25 -19.36 -3.38 0.32
N THR A 26 -19.71 -3.66 1.57
CA THR A 26 -20.62 -2.85 2.39
C THR A 26 -19.89 -1.89 3.34
N ARG A 27 -18.55 -1.84 3.29
CA ARG A 27 -17.74 -0.99 4.14
C ARG A 27 -17.95 0.49 3.79
N VAL A 28 -18.36 1.28 4.79
CA VAL A 28 -18.55 2.74 4.67
C VAL A 28 -17.28 3.55 4.95
N PHE A 29 -16.29 2.93 5.60
CA PHE A 29 -14.97 3.53 5.88
C PHE A 29 -14.04 3.42 4.67
N CYS A 30 -12.82 3.96 4.81
CA CYS A 30 -11.78 3.85 3.77
C CYS A 30 -11.58 2.37 3.40
N LYS A 31 -11.74 2.08 2.11
CA LYS A 31 -11.52 0.76 1.51
C LYS A 31 -10.06 0.61 1.10
N HIS A 32 -9.63 -0.63 0.92
CA HIS A 32 -8.31 -1.06 0.52
C HIS A 32 -8.39 -1.90 -0.77
N ASP A 33 -9.32 -1.52 -1.64
CA ASP A 33 -9.52 -2.10 -2.97
C ASP A 33 -8.38 -1.72 -3.93
N PHE A 34 -8.44 -2.23 -5.16
CA PHE A 34 -7.42 -1.94 -6.16
C PHE A 34 -7.22 -0.43 -6.42
N SER A 35 -8.26 0.39 -6.25
CA SER A 35 -8.15 1.83 -6.45
C SER A 35 -7.27 2.47 -5.38
N HIS A 36 -7.43 2.08 -4.11
CA HIS A 36 -6.52 2.52 -3.03
C HIS A 36 -5.06 2.17 -3.35
N LEU A 37 -4.78 0.92 -3.73
CA LEU A 37 -3.41 0.49 -4.05
C LEU A 37 -2.79 1.35 -5.16
N MET A 38 -3.57 1.66 -6.21
CA MET A 38 -3.12 2.48 -7.33
C MET A 38 -2.93 3.96 -6.94
N ASP A 39 -3.79 4.50 -6.08
CA ASP A 39 -3.64 5.87 -5.58
C ASP A 39 -2.37 6.02 -4.74
N VAL A 40 -2.07 5.04 -3.87
CA VAL A 40 -0.79 5.01 -3.14
C VAL A 40 0.40 4.97 -4.10
N ALA A 41 0.37 4.10 -5.12
CA ALA A 41 1.44 4.00 -6.11
C ALA A 41 1.68 5.34 -6.84
N ARG A 42 0.60 5.99 -7.28
CA ARG A 42 0.64 7.24 -8.05
C ARG A 42 1.13 8.40 -7.20
N ILE A 43 0.59 8.57 -5.99
CA ILE A 43 1.02 9.62 -5.07
C ILE A 43 2.50 9.42 -4.70
N CYS A 44 2.92 8.19 -4.39
CA CYS A 44 4.31 7.89 -4.09
C CYS A 44 5.23 8.22 -5.29
N TYR A 45 4.79 7.88 -6.50
CA TYR A 45 5.54 8.21 -7.72
C TYR A 45 5.62 9.72 -7.99
N ILE A 46 4.56 10.49 -7.72
CA ILE A 46 4.59 11.95 -7.84
C ILE A 46 5.60 12.53 -6.84
N ILE A 47 5.54 12.12 -5.57
CA ILE A 47 6.52 12.56 -4.55
C ILE A 47 7.95 12.22 -4.98
N ASN A 48 8.18 11.00 -5.49
CA ASN A 48 9.49 10.57 -6.00
C ASN A 48 10.02 11.48 -7.12
N LEU A 49 9.15 11.95 -8.01
CA LEU A 49 9.51 12.87 -9.09
C LEU A 49 9.77 14.29 -8.56
N GLU A 50 8.88 14.84 -7.73
CA GLU A 50 9.01 16.20 -7.20
C GLU A 50 10.24 16.36 -6.30
N GLU A 51 10.57 15.32 -5.52
CA GLU A 51 11.73 15.31 -4.63
C GLU A 51 13.03 14.81 -5.30
N ASN A 52 12.99 14.47 -6.60
CA ASN A 52 14.13 13.95 -7.37
C ASN A 52 14.86 12.75 -6.72
N LEU A 53 14.09 11.82 -6.14
CA LEU A 53 14.66 10.72 -5.34
C LEU A 53 15.18 9.55 -6.18
N ASN A 54 14.86 9.52 -7.48
CA ASN A 54 15.28 8.48 -8.43
C ASN A 54 14.98 7.05 -7.96
N ILE A 55 13.87 6.86 -7.25
CA ILE A 55 13.38 5.54 -6.85
C ILE A 55 12.75 4.88 -8.08
N ASP A 56 13.05 3.60 -8.29
CA ASP A 56 12.52 2.83 -9.40
C ASP A 56 10.98 2.78 -9.37
N LYS A 57 10.37 3.08 -10.51
CA LYS A 57 8.91 3.16 -10.65
C LYS A 57 8.25 1.80 -10.47
N ASP A 58 8.86 0.74 -10.99
CA ASP A 58 8.33 -0.62 -10.89
C ASP A 58 8.33 -1.10 -9.43
N LEU A 59 9.39 -0.79 -8.68
CA LEU A 59 9.50 -1.03 -7.24
C LEU A 59 8.39 -0.32 -6.45
N ILE A 60 8.09 0.94 -6.75
CA ILE A 60 7.01 1.70 -6.10
C ILE A 60 5.65 1.02 -6.32
N TYR A 61 5.34 0.67 -7.58
CA TYR A 61 4.05 0.07 -7.94
C TYR A 61 3.90 -1.32 -7.33
N VAL A 62 4.94 -2.16 -7.38
CA VAL A 62 4.93 -3.47 -6.73
C VAL A 62 4.72 -3.34 -5.22
N THR A 63 5.42 -2.42 -4.55
CA THR A 63 5.23 -2.21 -3.11
C THR A 63 3.78 -1.81 -2.80
N ALA A 64 3.20 -0.90 -3.58
CA ALA A 64 1.83 -0.46 -3.41
C ALA A 64 0.81 -1.58 -3.61
N LEU A 65 0.99 -2.43 -4.63
CA LEU A 65 0.11 -3.57 -4.89
C LEU A 65 0.14 -4.63 -3.77
N LEU A 66 1.24 -4.72 -3.03
CA LEU A 66 1.46 -5.78 -2.04
C LEU A 66 1.18 -5.35 -0.59
N HIS A 67 1.25 -4.05 -0.27
CA HIS A 67 1.37 -3.59 1.13
C HIS A 67 0.20 -3.94 2.04
N ASP A 68 -1.02 -4.02 1.51
CA ASP A 68 -2.25 -4.24 2.27
C ASP A 68 -2.87 -5.62 2.03
N LEU A 69 -2.23 -6.53 1.29
CA LEU A 69 -2.81 -7.84 0.94
C LEU A 69 -3.11 -8.73 2.16
N GLY A 70 -2.37 -8.55 3.25
CA GLY A 70 -2.61 -9.25 4.51
C GLY A 70 -3.98 -8.97 5.12
N ARG A 71 -4.67 -7.89 4.71
CA ARG A 71 -6.06 -7.61 5.10
C ARG A 71 -7.02 -8.72 4.71
N ALA A 72 -6.71 -9.47 3.66
CA ALA A 72 -7.50 -10.62 3.27
C ALA A 72 -7.61 -11.63 4.41
N ASP A 73 -6.56 -11.88 5.20
CA ASP A 73 -6.57 -12.97 6.20
C ASP A 73 -6.54 -12.47 7.65
N GLU A 74 -6.47 -11.15 7.89
CA GLU A 74 -6.34 -10.55 9.22
C GLU A 74 -7.50 -10.93 10.16
N VAL A 75 -8.74 -10.94 9.66
CA VAL A 75 -9.92 -11.31 10.48
C VAL A 75 -9.93 -12.80 10.81
N ASP A 76 -9.61 -13.64 9.83
CA ASP A 76 -9.68 -15.10 9.96
C ASP A 76 -8.56 -15.64 10.85
N THR A 77 -7.38 -14.99 10.84
CA THR A 77 -6.19 -15.44 11.58
C THR A 77 -5.97 -14.69 12.90
N GLY A 78 -6.50 -13.47 13.03
CA GLY A 78 -6.18 -12.55 14.12
C GLY A 78 -4.75 -11.98 14.07
N ILE A 79 -3.99 -12.26 13.01
CA ILE A 79 -2.62 -11.77 12.82
C ILE A 79 -2.66 -10.40 12.14
N ASP A 80 -1.81 -9.47 12.58
CA ASP A 80 -1.71 -8.13 11.99
C ASP A 80 -1.46 -8.18 10.48
N HIS A 81 -2.27 -7.45 9.70
CA HIS A 81 -2.15 -7.43 8.24
C HIS A 81 -0.74 -7.04 7.76
N SER A 82 0.02 -6.21 8.49
CA SER A 82 1.38 -5.87 8.07
C SER A 82 2.31 -7.09 8.07
N ILE A 83 2.13 -8.02 9.01
CA ILE A 83 2.90 -9.27 9.08
C ILE A 83 2.49 -10.18 7.91
N LEU A 84 1.18 -10.39 7.73
CA LEU A 84 0.64 -11.22 6.66
C LEU A 84 1.01 -10.67 5.27
N SER A 85 0.94 -9.36 5.06
CA SER A 85 1.36 -8.70 3.82
C SER A 85 2.83 -8.96 3.51
N GLN A 86 3.72 -8.97 4.51
CA GLN A 86 5.13 -9.31 4.29
C GLN A 86 5.31 -10.76 3.86
N GLU A 87 4.56 -11.70 4.43
CA GLU A 87 4.62 -13.11 4.07
C GLU A 87 4.11 -13.34 2.64
N ILE A 88 2.95 -12.76 2.31
CA ILE A 88 2.37 -12.80 0.96
C ILE A 88 3.33 -12.16 -0.04
N ALA A 89 3.88 -11.00 0.29
CA ALA A 89 4.83 -10.30 -0.57
C ALA A 89 6.09 -11.14 -0.80
N LYS A 90 6.66 -11.78 0.24
CA LYS A 90 7.83 -12.66 0.08
C LYS A 90 7.56 -13.80 -0.90
N GLU A 91 6.35 -14.34 -0.92
CA GLU A 91 5.98 -15.38 -1.87
C GLU A 91 5.94 -14.84 -3.30
N ILE A 92 5.19 -13.75 -3.54
CA ILE A 92 5.04 -13.14 -4.87
C ILE A 92 6.40 -12.64 -5.41
N LEU A 93 7.26 -12.10 -4.54
CA LEU A 93 8.58 -11.59 -4.92
C LEU A 93 9.54 -12.68 -5.45
N LYS A 94 9.27 -13.97 -5.21
CA LYS A 94 10.08 -15.06 -5.79
C LYS A 94 10.00 -15.06 -7.32
N ASP A 95 8.84 -14.68 -7.87
CA ASP A 95 8.58 -14.67 -9.31
C ASP A 95 8.94 -13.34 -9.98
N LEU A 96 9.40 -12.34 -9.21
CA LEU A 96 9.77 -11.03 -9.73
C LEU A 96 11.27 -10.93 -10.02
N ASN A 97 11.59 -10.22 -11.10
CA ASN A 97 12.93 -9.92 -11.55
C ASN A 97 13.48 -8.67 -10.85
N PHE A 98 13.64 -8.78 -9.54
CA PHE A 98 14.33 -7.81 -8.68
C PHE A 98 15.56 -8.47 -8.05
N ASP A 99 16.59 -7.67 -7.75
CA ASP A 99 17.68 -8.13 -6.89
C ASP A 99 17.21 -8.24 -5.42
N ASP A 100 18.00 -8.93 -4.60
CA ASP A 100 17.66 -9.17 -3.19
C ASP A 100 17.55 -7.86 -2.39
N ILE A 101 18.33 -6.83 -2.77
CA ILE A 101 18.27 -5.50 -2.14
C ILE A 101 16.90 -4.87 -2.37
N SER A 102 16.42 -4.87 -3.62
CA SER A 102 15.11 -4.34 -4.01
C SER A 102 13.97 -5.13 -3.37
N LYS A 103 14.06 -6.47 -3.35
CA LYS A 103 13.08 -7.33 -2.66
C LYS A 103 13.02 -7.00 -1.18
N GLN A 104 14.16 -6.89 -0.51
CA GLN A 104 14.21 -6.54 0.91
C GLN A 104 13.68 -5.13 1.17
N ARG A 105 13.97 -4.17 0.27
CA ARG A 105 13.45 -2.81 0.35
C ARG A 105 11.93 -2.76 0.27
N ILE A 106 11.32 -3.53 -0.63
CA ILE A 106 9.87 -3.70 -0.74
C ILE A 106 9.30 -4.24 0.57
N ILE A 107 9.85 -5.35 1.09
CA ILE A 107 9.40 -5.95 2.36
C ILE A 107 9.52 -4.97 3.53
N ASN A 108 10.61 -4.18 3.59
CA ASN A 108 10.82 -3.18 4.62
C ASN A 108 9.80 -2.03 4.53
N ALA A 109 9.46 -1.57 3.32
CA ALA A 109 8.42 -0.56 3.12
C ALA A 109 7.04 -1.08 3.57
N ILE A 110 6.71 -2.33 3.22
CA ILE A 110 5.47 -2.99 3.68
C ILE A 110 5.46 -3.10 5.20
N LYS A 111 6.54 -3.55 5.84
CA LYS A 111 6.61 -3.66 7.30
C LYS A 111 6.29 -2.34 8.02
N ASN A 112 6.80 -1.23 7.49
CA ASN A 112 6.79 0.08 8.15
C ASN A 112 5.67 1.03 7.67
N HIS A 113 4.76 0.59 6.79
CA HIS A 113 3.73 1.47 6.21
C HIS A 113 2.73 2.06 7.24
N ARG A 114 2.73 1.57 8.49
CA ARG A 114 1.86 2.04 9.58
C ARG A 114 2.53 3.00 10.55
N THR A 115 3.86 2.94 10.70
CA THR A 115 4.59 3.70 11.71
C THR A 115 5.31 4.88 11.09
N LYS A 116 5.08 6.07 11.65
CA LYS A 116 5.83 7.29 11.28
C LYS A 116 7.17 7.30 12.03
N GLU A 117 7.95 6.25 11.88
CA GLU A 117 9.32 6.23 12.37
C GLU A 117 10.22 6.84 11.30
N LYS A 118 11.17 7.68 11.72
CA LYS A 118 12.23 8.13 10.82
C LYS A 118 12.94 6.89 10.31
N ASN A 119 13.13 6.84 9.00
CA ASN A 119 13.83 5.74 8.36
C ASN A 119 14.96 6.30 7.53
N ASP A 120 16.12 5.65 7.57
CA ASP A 120 17.27 6.05 6.76
C ASP A 120 16.97 5.88 5.25
N ASP A 121 15.96 5.08 4.90
CA ASP A 121 15.47 4.95 3.53
C ASP A 121 14.29 5.90 3.23
N ARG A 122 14.57 6.91 2.41
CA ARG A 122 13.57 7.88 1.91
C ARG A 122 12.36 7.23 1.24
N PHE A 123 12.51 6.08 0.61
CA PHE A 123 11.39 5.39 -0.02
C PHE A 123 10.32 4.99 1.01
N ILE A 124 10.74 4.48 2.17
CA ILE A 124 9.81 4.07 3.24
C ILE A 124 9.02 5.27 3.76
N GLU A 125 9.69 6.41 3.92
CA GLU A 125 9.07 7.64 4.41
C GLU A 125 8.03 8.21 3.43
N ILE A 126 8.36 8.28 2.13
CA ILE A 126 7.42 8.78 1.12
C ILE A 126 6.29 7.79 0.86
N PHE A 127 6.54 6.48 0.98
CA PHE A 127 5.51 5.45 0.82
C PHE A 127 4.50 5.51 1.96
N TYR A 128 4.96 5.62 3.21
CA TYR A 128 4.11 5.89 4.36
C TYR A 128 3.25 7.15 4.12
N LYS A 129 3.87 8.23 3.65
CA LYS A 129 3.17 9.48 3.35
C LYS A 129 2.11 9.29 2.26
N ALA A 130 2.43 8.58 1.17
CA ALA A 130 1.51 8.31 0.07
C ALA A 130 0.28 7.52 0.52
N ASP A 131 0.46 6.47 1.34
CA ASP A 131 -0.64 5.70 1.93
C ASP A 131 -1.57 6.56 2.79
N LYS A 132 -1.02 7.50 3.57
CA LYS A 132 -1.88 8.40 4.36
C LYS A 132 -2.58 9.45 3.50
N LEU A 133 -1.97 9.88 2.39
CA LEU A 133 -2.48 10.90 1.49
C LEU A 133 -3.53 10.38 0.49
N SER A 134 -3.55 9.08 0.18
CA SER A 134 -4.57 8.47 -0.70
C SER A 134 -6.00 8.59 -0.14
N ARG A 135 -6.15 8.83 1.18
CA ARG A 135 -7.46 8.95 1.81
C ARG A 135 -8.19 10.22 1.38
N MET A 136 -9.35 10.06 0.75
CA MET A 136 -10.21 11.16 0.28
C MET A 136 -11.06 11.80 1.39
N CYS A 137 -10.47 12.10 2.56
CA CYS A 137 -11.21 12.55 3.75
C CYS A 137 -12.02 13.85 3.54
N PHE A 138 -11.57 14.73 2.63
CA PHE A 138 -12.24 15.99 2.28
C PHE A 138 -13.57 15.79 1.53
N ARG A 139 -13.85 14.57 1.06
CA ARG A 139 -15.12 14.18 0.40
C ARG A 139 -15.68 12.86 0.97
N CYS A 140 -15.32 12.50 2.20
CA CYS A 140 -15.71 11.22 2.79
C CYS A 140 -17.17 11.25 3.31
N PRO A 141 -18.07 10.37 2.83
CA PRO A 141 -19.45 10.32 3.30
C PRO A 141 -19.57 9.84 4.75
N ALA A 142 -18.64 9.01 5.22
CA ALA A 142 -18.60 8.50 6.60
C ALA A 142 -17.82 9.43 7.56
N ARG A 143 -17.58 10.70 7.21
CA ARG A 143 -16.71 11.60 7.99
C ARG A 143 -17.20 11.79 9.44
N SER A 144 -18.50 11.89 9.64
CA SER A 144 -19.14 12.12 10.95
C SER A 144 -18.98 10.95 11.92
N ILE A 145 -18.82 9.73 11.41
CA ILE A 145 -18.63 8.50 12.19
C ILE A 145 -17.20 7.95 12.09
N CYS A 146 -16.27 8.74 11.57
CA CYS A 146 -14.90 8.30 11.31
C CYS A 146 -14.08 8.26 12.61
N ASN A 147 -13.39 7.13 12.84
CA ASN A 147 -12.54 6.90 14.01
C ASN A 147 -11.21 7.67 13.99
N TRP A 148 -10.83 8.26 12.85
CA TRP A 148 -9.62 9.08 12.77
C TRP A 148 -9.84 10.43 13.45
N SER A 149 -8.83 10.92 14.18
CA SER A 149 -8.80 12.30 14.69
C SER A 149 -8.78 13.31 13.53
N GLU A 150 -9.27 14.53 13.76
CA GLU A 150 -9.31 15.58 12.72
C GLU A 150 -7.94 15.96 12.17
N GLU A 151 -6.88 15.80 12.98
CA GLU A 151 -5.48 16.02 12.56
C GLU A 151 -5.00 14.98 11.54
N LYS A 152 -5.55 13.76 11.55
CA LYS A 152 -5.18 12.66 10.65
C LYS A 152 -6.00 12.66 9.37
N LYS A 153 -7.05 13.48 9.26
CA LYS A 153 -7.92 13.55 8.07
C LYS A 153 -7.34 14.53 7.05
N ASN A 154 -7.24 14.09 5.79
CA ASN A 154 -6.85 14.97 4.69
C ASN A 154 -7.94 16.04 4.46
N LYS A 155 -7.54 17.32 4.47
CA LYS A 155 -8.46 18.47 4.33
C LYS A 155 -8.48 19.06 2.92
N THR A 156 -7.42 18.80 2.16
CA THR A 156 -7.22 19.27 0.78
C THR A 156 -6.57 18.16 -0.03
N VAL A 157 -6.55 18.33 -1.35
CA VAL A 157 -5.72 17.52 -2.26
C VAL A 157 -4.30 18.08 -2.23
N ILE A 158 -3.30 17.20 -2.18
CA ILE A 158 -1.87 17.58 -2.18
C ILE A 158 -1.16 17.05 -3.44
N TYR A 159 -1.56 15.88 -3.94
CA TYR A 159 -1.04 15.18 -5.12
C TYR A 159 -2.19 14.64 -5.96
#